data_AF-A8N693-F1
#
_entry.id   AF-A8N693-F1
#
_cell.length_a   1.000
_cell.length_b   1.000
_cell.length_c   1.000
_cell.angle_alpha   90.00
_cell.angle_beta   90.00
_cell.angle_gamma   90.00
#
_symmetry.space_group_name_H-M   'P 1'
#
loop_
_entity.id
_entity.type
_entity.pdbx_description
1 polymer ?
#
loop_
_entity_poly.entity_id
_entity_poly.type
_entity_poly.pdbx_seq_one_letter_code
_entity_poly.pdbx_strand_id
1 'polypeptide(L)'
;MQKVLRQSVFAMLKSLRMVSYTASRLLKASISDAPTGPALIIDAPFHVDRYVLRLIVNGHYSRSDKLTKDAVIVAHQICPICAPIELRRAVVDPGSQRTLDSLPPRALTIEDLIITLPGCRHIFTVSVLDTACRLKEWYIYDDSLGRWTGLRTPDSRSSAGEIPILPLCPTCRTPITAARYGRVYKAASLAVLERNTIHLTIPSLNSGKVSVRHMAPSQIELGLEEAIFKLDSASIMSIKNVTQLARYNGGRKLLQTAAAGRKGPFPVQSLDPMNKKGPNPSPQIAKIWRAATRPLFDILVRLNKVANTRPLHTTAWDSAYSYLLDQEVNMIGSAGVDPANGSGDQAARAARAQVGQHQPRFHQQLLVEAILLSVHTRLILASLVILLLDHLADKPVTRLELQPWTTYCHFIHETCSEDTFTAAEIAKEGDAHRLQTLSQLYVLRAELEYLHFSYNMASRFGSVAEASGQLLGAIARHKTTTERISHDAIRRHLALLPQDGIWFKENFSTPITRFDAAAVSLERAVKFGTTTYDPSAIDWVRRHIPPSLLTSHSIKDHWRHCFNGHAYTVGPNHGCPECGE
;
A
#
# COMPACT_ATOMS: atom_id res chain seq x y z
N MET A 1 -15.43 -31.41 -2.79
CA MET A 1 -14.61 -30.61 -3.73
C MET A 1 -15.40 -29.99 -4.89
N GLN A 2 -16.12 -30.74 -5.72
CA GLN A 2 -16.89 -30.16 -6.86
C GLN A 2 -17.96 -29.12 -6.45
N LYS A 3 -18.55 -29.25 -5.26
CA LYS A 3 -19.53 -28.30 -4.72
C LYS A 3 -18.90 -26.95 -4.33
N VAL A 4 -17.64 -26.96 -3.88
CA VAL A 4 -16.85 -25.76 -3.55
C VAL A 4 -16.40 -25.04 -4.82
N LEU A 5 -15.95 -25.79 -5.83
CA LEU A 5 -15.62 -25.25 -7.15
C LEU A 5 -16.83 -24.59 -7.84
N ARG A 6 -18.02 -25.22 -7.76
CA ARG A 6 -19.25 -24.62 -8.28
C ARG A 6 -19.66 -23.36 -7.52
N GLN A 7 -19.49 -23.31 -6.20
CA GLN A 7 -19.78 -22.10 -5.42
C GLN A 7 -18.81 -20.95 -5.70
N SER A 8 -17.52 -21.24 -5.90
CA SER A 8 -16.52 -20.23 -6.27
C SER A 8 -16.73 -19.68 -7.69
N VAL A 9 -17.05 -20.54 -8.66
CA VAL A 9 -17.38 -20.10 -10.03
C VAL A 9 -18.68 -19.30 -10.06
N PHE A 10 -19.69 -19.69 -9.27
CA PHE A 10 -20.95 -18.95 -9.18
C PHE A 10 -20.77 -17.58 -8.49
N ALA A 11 -19.91 -17.48 -7.47
CA ALA A 11 -19.56 -16.21 -6.82
C ALA A 11 -18.76 -15.28 -7.75
N MET A 12 -17.88 -15.84 -8.60
CA MET A 12 -17.12 -15.10 -9.61
C MET A 12 -18.04 -14.56 -10.72
N LEU A 13 -18.98 -15.38 -11.20
CA LEU A 13 -19.97 -14.96 -12.21
C LEU A 13 -20.99 -13.95 -11.68
N LYS A 14 -21.35 -14.03 -10.39
CA LYS A 14 -22.24 -13.06 -9.73
C LYS A 14 -21.54 -11.71 -9.52
N SER A 15 -20.24 -11.72 -9.23
CA SER A 15 -19.39 -10.52 -9.16
C SER A 15 -19.23 -9.85 -10.52
N LEU A 16 -19.03 -10.63 -11.59
CA LEU A 16 -18.96 -10.12 -12.97
C LEU A 16 -20.30 -9.55 -13.46
N ARG A 17 -21.43 -10.17 -13.10
CA ARG A 17 -22.78 -9.63 -13.39
C ARG A 17 -23.07 -8.35 -12.61
N MET A 18 -22.60 -8.20 -11.37
CA MET A 18 -22.76 -6.96 -10.61
C MET A 18 -21.94 -5.81 -11.22
N VAL A 19 -20.71 -6.05 -11.66
CA VAL A 19 -19.88 -5.03 -12.34
C VAL A 19 -20.52 -4.61 -13.68
N SER A 20 -21.04 -5.57 -14.46
CA SER A 20 -21.76 -5.30 -15.72
C SER A 20 -23.09 -4.54 -15.50
N TYR A 21 -23.85 -4.87 -14.45
CA TYR A 21 -25.14 -4.24 -14.15
C TYR A 21 -24.98 -2.82 -13.57
N THR A 22 -23.93 -2.56 -12.79
CA THR A 22 -23.64 -1.23 -12.24
C THR A 22 -23.08 -0.30 -13.32
N ALA A 23 -22.28 -0.83 -14.25
CA ALA A 23 -21.84 -0.11 -15.45
C ALA A 23 -23.01 0.22 -16.39
N SER A 24 -23.96 -0.71 -16.60
CA SER A 24 -25.15 -0.46 -17.45
C SER A 24 -26.14 0.54 -16.85
N ARG A 25 -26.23 0.68 -15.53
CA ARG A 25 -27.13 1.65 -14.87
C ARG A 25 -26.56 3.07 -14.82
N LEU A 26 -25.23 3.22 -14.75
CA LEU A 26 -24.58 4.53 -14.89
C LEU A 26 -24.59 5.03 -16.35
N LEU A 27 -24.66 4.12 -17.32
CA LEU A 27 -24.77 4.45 -18.76
C LEU A 27 -26.20 4.80 -19.23
N LYS A 28 -27.26 4.45 -18.49
CA LYS A 28 -28.66 4.70 -18.89
C LYS A 28 -29.34 5.91 -18.25
N ALA A 29 -28.68 6.60 -17.31
CA ALA A 29 -29.26 7.74 -16.60
C ALA A 29 -28.89 9.12 -17.17
N SER A 30 -28.17 9.20 -18.31
CA SER A 30 -27.69 10.47 -18.85
C SER A 30 -27.69 10.52 -20.39
N ILE A 31 -28.78 10.11 -21.03
CA ILE A 31 -28.97 10.34 -22.46
C ILE A 31 -30.39 10.88 -22.69
N SER A 32 -30.52 12.20 -22.61
CA SER A 32 -31.47 12.96 -23.40
C SER A 32 -30.86 14.34 -23.66
N ASP A 33 -30.54 14.58 -24.93
CA ASP A 33 -30.32 15.87 -25.61
C ASP A 33 -29.03 16.68 -25.30
N ALA A 34 -27.95 16.44 -26.07
CA ALA A 34 -27.05 17.47 -26.65
C ALA A 34 -25.88 16.84 -27.47
N PRO A 35 -25.35 17.49 -28.52
CA PRO A 35 -24.36 16.92 -29.43
C PRO A 35 -22.89 17.12 -29.00
N THR A 36 -22.11 16.05 -29.17
CA THR A 36 -20.65 15.95 -29.49
C THR A 36 -19.61 16.72 -28.66
N GLY A 37 -18.90 15.96 -27.79
CA GLY A 37 -17.52 16.20 -27.36
C GLY A 37 -16.90 14.89 -26.85
N PRO A 38 -15.64 14.53 -27.16
CA PRO A 38 -15.14 13.18 -26.87
C PRO A 38 -14.72 13.07 -25.39
N ALA A 39 -15.45 12.23 -24.64
CA ALA A 39 -15.00 11.69 -23.38
C ALA A 39 -13.98 10.56 -23.62
N LEU A 40 -12.81 10.68 -23.00
CA LEU A 40 -11.69 9.75 -23.13
C LEU A 40 -12.01 8.43 -22.40
N ILE A 41 -12.32 7.38 -23.16
CA ILE A 41 -12.32 5.99 -22.67
C ILE A 41 -10.96 5.40 -23.04
N ILE A 42 -10.16 5.06 -22.02
CA ILE A 42 -8.86 4.39 -22.20
C ILE A 42 -9.13 2.89 -22.25
N ASP A 43 -9.25 2.33 -23.47
CA ASP A 43 -9.14 0.90 -23.71
C ASP A 43 -7.67 0.52 -23.87
N ALA A 44 -7.16 -0.34 -22.99
CA ALA A 44 -5.80 -0.84 -23.01
C ALA A 44 -5.76 -2.31 -23.50
N PRO A 45 -5.34 -2.58 -24.75
CA PRO A 45 -4.90 -3.91 -25.15
C PRO A 45 -3.38 -4.02 -24.97
N PHE A 46 -2.96 -4.89 -24.05
CA PHE A 46 -1.56 -5.20 -23.80
C PHE A 46 -1.05 -6.20 -24.84
N HIS A 47 -0.14 -5.76 -25.73
CA HIS A 47 0.75 -6.67 -26.45
C HIS A 47 2.21 -6.31 -26.15
N VAL A 48 2.87 -7.34 -25.63
CA VAL A 48 4.24 -7.39 -25.13
C VAL A 48 5.25 -7.22 -26.25
N ASP A 49 6.28 -6.42 -25.94
CA ASP A 49 7.37 -5.99 -26.82
C ASP A 49 8.18 -7.17 -27.41
N ARG A 50 7.65 -7.79 -28.47
CA ARG A 50 8.32 -8.86 -29.23
C ARG A 50 9.11 -8.37 -30.46
N TYR A 51 9.11 -7.07 -30.77
CA TYR A 51 9.51 -6.58 -32.10
C TYR A 51 10.58 -5.48 -32.18
N VAL A 52 11.15 -5.00 -31.06
CA VAL A 52 12.26 -4.03 -31.15
C VAL A 52 13.51 -4.65 -31.81
N LEU A 53 13.61 -5.99 -31.86
CA LEU A 53 14.76 -6.70 -32.43
C LEU A 53 14.59 -7.26 -33.86
N ARG A 54 13.42 -7.20 -34.50
CA ARG A 54 13.30 -7.74 -35.88
C ARG A 54 13.46 -6.72 -37.01
N LEU A 55 13.57 -5.42 -36.72
CA LEU A 55 13.64 -4.38 -37.76
C LEU A 55 14.78 -3.36 -37.64
N ILE A 56 15.65 -3.44 -36.62
CA ILE A 56 16.80 -2.51 -36.54
C ILE A 56 18.04 -3.07 -37.26
N VAL A 57 18.18 -4.38 -37.45
CA VAL A 57 19.32 -4.93 -38.21
C VAL A 57 18.89 -6.22 -38.92
N ASN A 58 18.60 -6.12 -40.21
CA ASN A 58 19.06 -7.09 -41.22
C ASN A 58 18.84 -6.46 -42.59
N GLY A 59 19.85 -5.71 -43.02
CA GLY A 59 20.01 -5.40 -44.43
C GLY A 59 20.28 -6.71 -45.17
N HIS A 60 19.23 -7.34 -45.68
CA HIS A 60 19.20 -8.15 -46.89
C HIS A 60 17.74 -8.52 -47.16
N TYR A 61 17.13 -7.85 -48.15
CA TYR A 61 15.90 -8.30 -48.77
C TYR A 61 16.23 -9.57 -49.57
N SER A 62 15.76 -10.73 -49.15
CA SER A 62 15.52 -11.85 -50.07
C SER A 62 14.04 -12.23 -50.01
N ARG A 63 13.49 -12.44 -51.20
CA ARG A 63 12.08 -12.66 -51.53
C ARG A 63 11.70 -14.11 -51.18
N SER A 64 10.43 -14.34 -50.84
CA SER A 64 9.77 -15.61 -50.41
C SER A 64 9.95 -15.90 -48.91
N ASP A 65 8.94 -16.16 -48.07
CA ASP A 65 7.62 -16.73 -48.28
C ASP A 65 6.63 -16.29 -47.16
N LYS A 66 5.34 -16.25 -47.52
CA LYS A 66 4.13 -16.26 -46.65
C LYS A 66 3.99 -15.18 -45.57
N LEU A 67 3.53 -14.00 -46.01
CA LEU A 67 2.86 -12.99 -45.19
C LEU A 67 1.50 -13.49 -44.68
N THR A 68 1.45 -14.07 -43.48
CA THR A 68 0.21 -14.30 -42.74
C THR A 68 -0.08 -13.13 -41.81
N LYS A 69 -1.13 -12.35 -42.13
CA LYS A 69 -1.98 -11.49 -41.27
C LYS A 69 -1.38 -10.50 -40.23
N ASP A 70 -0.07 -10.48 -40.00
CA ASP A 70 0.60 -9.59 -39.03
C ASP A 70 1.16 -8.29 -39.66
N ALA A 71 0.85 -8.04 -40.94
CA ALA A 71 1.34 -6.88 -41.71
C ALA A 71 0.56 -5.57 -41.44
N VAL A 72 -0.04 -5.39 -40.27
CA VAL A 72 -0.85 -4.19 -39.95
C VAL A 72 0.01 -3.02 -39.40
N ILE A 73 1.32 -3.19 -39.18
CA ILE A 73 2.19 -2.14 -38.62
C ILE A 73 2.77 -1.17 -39.69
N VAL A 74 2.44 -1.32 -40.98
CA VAL A 74 2.90 -0.39 -42.05
C VAL A 74 1.85 0.68 -42.39
N ALA A 75 0.69 0.69 -41.73
CA ALA A 75 -0.35 1.65 -42.03
C ALA A 75 0.05 3.07 -41.55
N HIS A 76 0.45 3.93 -42.50
CA HIS A 76 0.63 5.40 -42.45
C HIS A 76 2.06 5.98 -42.34
N GLN A 77 3.13 5.25 -42.65
CA GLN A 77 4.44 5.91 -42.79
C GLN A 77 4.51 6.68 -44.12
N ILE A 78 4.78 7.98 -44.04
CA ILE A 78 4.79 8.87 -45.21
C ILE A 78 6.12 8.69 -45.97
N CYS A 79 6.07 8.40 -47.26
CA CYS A 79 7.26 8.33 -48.11
C CYS A 79 7.69 9.74 -48.52
N PRO A 80 8.96 10.16 -48.29
CA PRO A 80 9.45 11.48 -48.69
C PRO A 80 9.29 11.77 -50.19
N ILE A 81 9.48 10.74 -51.04
CA ILE A 81 9.35 10.84 -52.50
C ILE A 81 7.88 10.98 -52.92
N CYS A 82 6.98 10.20 -52.30
CA CYS A 82 5.58 10.13 -52.72
C CYS A 82 4.70 11.18 -52.03
N ALA A 83 5.22 11.86 -50.99
CA ALA A 83 4.47 12.86 -50.25
C ALA A 83 4.02 14.01 -51.17
N PRO A 84 2.83 14.59 -50.95
CA PRO A 84 2.42 15.86 -51.55
C PRO A 84 3.44 16.97 -51.27
N ILE A 85 3.59 17.92 -52.20
CA ILE A 85 4.55 19.04 -52.11
C ILE A 85 4.41 19.81 -50.80
N GLU A 86 3.18 19.99 -50.32
CA GLU A 86 2.87 20.65 -49.05
C GLU A 86 3.49 19.91 -47.85
N LEU A 87 3.40 18.58 -47.83
CA LEU A 87 3.98 17.75 -46.78
C LEU A 87 5.51 17.63 -46.90
N ARG A 88 6.07 17.74 -48.12
CA ARG A 88 7.54 17.77 -48.30
C ARG A 88 8.17 19.01 -47.67
N ARG A 89 7.45 20.12 -47.65
CA ARG A 89 7.88 21.38 -47.00
C ARG A 89 7.70 21.37 -45.49
N ALA A 90 7.01 20.38 -44.92
CA ALA A 90 6.81 20.30 -43.48
C ALA A 90 8.16 20.08 -42.77
N VAL A 91 8.36 20.81 -41.67
CA VAL A 91 9.53 20.66 -40.79
C VAL A 91 9.38 19.35 -40.02
N VAL A 92 10.32 18.43 -40.22
CA VAL A 92 10.37 17.11 -39.58
C VAL A 92 11.40 17.06 -38.45
N ASP A 93 12.32 18.02 -38.42
CA ASP A 93 13.22 18.24 -37.30
C ASP A 93 13.17 19.71 -36.88
N PRO A 94 12.40 20.03 -35.81
CA PRO A 94 12.32 21.39 -35.30
C PRO A 94 13.64 21.94 -34.77
N GLY A 95 14.56 21.08 -34.33
CA GLY A 95 15.86 21.50 -33.77
C GLY A 95 16.83 21.95 -34.85
N SER A 96 16.89 21.21 -35.96
CA SER A 96 17.75 21.55 -37.11
C SER A 96 17.02 22.27 -38.25
N GLN A 97 15.72 22.53 -38.10
CA GLN A 97 14.84 23.13 -39.12
C GLN A 97 14.84 22.38 -40.45
N ARG A 98 15.11 21.06 -40.44
CA ARG A 98 15.09 20.22 -41.64
C ARG A 98 13.66 19.90 -42.07
N THR A 99 13.42 20.00 -43.37
CA THR A 99 12.15 19.63 -44.01
C THR A 99 12.20 18.19 -44.52
N LEU A 100 11.04 17.59 -44.76
CA LEU A 100 10.94 16.23 -45.33
C LEU A 100 11.66 16.11 -46.69
N ASP A 101 11.65 17.18 -47.50
CA ASP A 101 12.34 17.22 -48.82
C ASP A 101 13.87 17.21 -48.70
N SER A 102 14.40 17.70 -47.57
CA SER A 102 15.85 17.75 -47.32
C SER A 102 16.44 16.42 -46.86
N LEU A 103 15.61 15.39 -46.66
CA LEU A 103 16.05 14.08 -46.19
C LEU A 103 16.44 13.17 -47.37
N PRO A 104 17.54 12.41 -47.25
CA PRO A 104 17.92 11.45 -48.28
C PRO A 104 16.84 10.35 -48.41
N PRO A 105 16.38 10.02 -49.63
CA PRO A 105 15.27 9.06 -49.81
C PRO A 105 15.55 7.62 -49.35
N ARG A 106 16.83 7.29 -49.16
CA ARG A 106 17.30 6.00 -48.63
C ARG A 106 18.20 6.24 -47.42
N ALA A 107 17.66 6.92 -46.43
CA ALA A 107 18.30 7.08 -45.13
C ALA A 107 18.71 5.72 -44.55
N LEU A 108 19.99 5.59 -44.19
CA LEU A 108 20.54 4.42 -43.47
C LEU A 108 20.88 4.74 -42.01
N THR A 109 20.89 6.03 -41.65
CA THR A 109 21.25 6.52 -40.32
C THR A 109 20.00 6.88 -39.53
N ILE A 110 20.05 6.71 -38.20
CA ILE A 110 18.96 7.03 -37.27
C ILE A 110 18.53 8.51 -37.36
N GLU A 111 19.46 9.40 -37.71
CA GLU A 111 19.23 10.84 -37.87
C GLU A 111 18.32 11.18 -39.04
N ASP A 112 18.35 10.38 -40.10
CA ASP A 112 17.60 10.62 -41.33
C ASP A 112 16.37 9.71 -41.47
N LEU A 113 16.25 8.69 -40.61
CA LEU A 113 15.04 7.87 -40.53
C LEU A 113 13.86 8.72 -40.05
N ILE A 114 12.71 8.55 -40.68
CA ILE A 114 11.47 9.24 -40.30
C ILE A 114 10.52 8.29 -39.58
N ILE A 115 9.65 8.85 -38.76
CA ILE A 115 8.53 8.15 -38.17
C ILE A 115 7.30 9.06 -38.19
N THR A 116 6.17 8.48 -38.60
CA THR A 116 4.88 9.17 -38.59
C THR A 116 4.10 8.72 -37.36
N LEU A 117 3.68 9.68 -36.53
CA LEU A 117 2.94 9.36 -35.31
C LEU A 117 1.51 8.91 -35.64
N PRO A 118 1.04 7.74 -35.18
CA PRO A 118 -0.26 7.21 -35.58
C PRO A 118 -1.44 8.05 -35.09
N GLY A 119 -1.32 8.68 -33.91
CA GLY A 119 -2.43 9.46 -33.30
C GLY A 119 -2.66 10.84 -33.93
N CYS A 120 -1.59 11.55 -34.31
CA CYS A 120 -1.68 12.93 -34.81
C CYS A 120 -1.11 13.14 -36.21
N ARG A 121 -0.57 12.10 -36.85
CA ARG A 121 0.01 12.09 -38.21
C ARG A 121 1.19 13.04 -38.45
N HIS A 122 1.69 13.74 -37.43
CA HIS A 122 2.94 14.50 -37.52
C HIS A 122 4.12 13.57 -37.82
N ILE A 123 5.03 14.07 -38.64
CA ILE A 123 6.23 13.36 -39.12
C ILE A 123 7.42 13.96 -38.41
N PHE A 124 8.29 13.11 -37.88
CA PHE A 124 9.53 13.54 -37.27
C PHE A 124 10.69 12.67 -37.74
N THR A 125 11.91 13.19 -37.64
CA THR A 125 13.08 12.32 -37.61
C THR A 125 13.08 11.49 -36.33
N VAL A 126 13.57 10.27 -36.45
CA VAL A 126 13.70 9.27 -35.39
C VAL A 126 14.62 9.81 -34.27
N SER A 127 15.68 10.52 -34.61
CA SER A 127 16.58 11.20 -33.66
C SER A 127 15.88 12.25 -32.79
N VAL A 128 15.00 13.08 -33.37
CA VAL A 128 14.26 14.11 -32.64
C VAL A 128 13.32 13.49 -31.62
N LEU A 129 12.56 12.48 -32.01
CA LEU A 129 11.64 11.82 -31.08
C LEU A 129 12.37 10.98 -30.04
N ASP A 130 13.55 10.43 -30.34
CA ASP A 130 14.38 9.75 -29.33
C ASP A 130 14.82 10.68 -28.23
N THR A 131 15.25 11.87 -28.63
CA THR A 131 15.63 12.93 -27.70
C THR A 131 14.42 13.38 -26.90
N ALA A 132 13.29 13.66 -27.56
CA ALA A 132 12.06 14.08 -26.88
C ALA A 132 11.49 13.02 -25.92
N CYS A 133 11.64 11.73 -26.24
CA CYS A 133 11.21 10.61 -25.41
C CYS A 133 12.30 10.11 -24.45
N ARG A 134 13.47 10.76 -24.41
CA ARG A 134 14.62 10.39 -23.55
C ARG A 134 15.01 8.92 -23.70
N LEU A 135 15.04 8.40 -24.93
CA LEU A 135 15.12 6.96 -25.20
C LEU A 135 16.37 6.28 -24.60
N LYS A 136 17.48 7.02 -24.44
CA LYS A 136 18.74 6.56 -23.82
C LYS A 136 18.61 6.18 -22.33
N GLU A 137 17.54 6.60 -21.66
CA GLU A 137 17.25 6.22 -20.28
C GLU A 137 16.61 4.84 -20.18
N TRP A 138 15.90 4.44 -21.24
CA TRP A 138 15.15 3.21 -21.30
C TRP A 138 15.89 2.13 -22.09
N TYR A 139 16.84 2.49 -22.93
CA TYR A 139 17.56 1.53 -23.76
C TYR A 139 19.06 1.79 -23.72
N ILE A 140 19.85 0.74 -23.91
CA ILE A 140 21.30 0.83 -24.04
C ILE A 140 21.60 1.17 -25.49
N TYR A 141 22.28 2.29 -25.71
CA TYR A 141 22.77 2.71 -27.02
C TYR A 141 24.29 2.51 -27.05
N ASP A 142 24.77 1.79 -28.05
CA ASP A 142 26.19 1.65 -28.32
C ASP A 142 26.60 2.71 -29.34
N ASP A 143 27.25 3.76 -28.85
CA ASP A 143 27.71 4.87 -29.69
C ASP A 143 28.76 4.42 -30.72
N SER A 144 29.52 3.35 -30.45
CA SER A 144 30.55 2.83 -31.36
C SER A 144 29.95 2.07 -32.54
N LEU A 145 28.83 1.36 -32.31
CA LEU A 145 28.11 0.60 -33.32
C LEU A 145 26.91 1.35 -33.91
N GLY A 146 26.59 2.54 -33.37
CA GLY A 146 25.46 3.36 -33.80
C GLY A 146 24.11 2.67 -33.65
N ARG A 147 23.95 1.78 -32.66
CA ARG A 147 22.75 0.93 -32.53
C ARG A 147 22.30 0.71 -31.08
N TRP A 148 21.01 0.46 -30.92
CA TRP A 148 20.42 0.05 -29.65
C TRP A 148 20.74 -1.42 -29.38
N THR A 149 21.39 -1.72 -28.26
CA THR A 149 21.92 -3.07 -27.93
C THR A 149 21.13 -3.81 -26.86
N GLY A 150 20.34 -3.10 -26.05
CA GLY A 150 19.60 -3.74 -24.97
C GLY A 150 18.58 -2.87 -24.26
N LEU A 151 17.84 -3.49 -23.35
CA LEU A 151 16.91 -2.83 -22.45
C LEU A 151 17.68 -2.28 -21.24
N ARG A 152 17.39 -1.05 -20.85
CA ARG A 152 17.82 -0.44 -19.58
C ARG A 152 16.59 -0.19 -18.71
N THR A 153 16.72 -0.34 -17.40
CA THR A 153 15.75 0.20 -16.44
C THR A 153 16.31 1.55 -15.98
N PRO A 154 15.52 2.64 -15.95
CA PRO A 154 16.04 3.95 -15.56
C PRO A 154 16.65 3.90 -14.15
N ASP A 155 17.90 4.37 -14.01
CA ASP A 155 18.60 4.39 -12.73
C ASP A 155 18.23 5.66 -11.95
N SER A 156 17.84 5.53 -10.67
CA SER A 156 17.45 6.65 -9.79
C SER A 156 18.55 7.70 -9.57
N ARG A 157 19.83 7.33 -9.80
CA ARG A 157 21.02 8.18 -9.57
C ARG A 157 21.34 9.13 -10.72
N SER A 158 20.78 8.88 -11.90
CA SER A 158 20.76 9.88 -12.97
C SER A 158 19.64 10.88 -12.71
N SER A 159 19.54 11.98 -13.47
CA SER A 159 18.41 12.94 -13.43
C SER A 159 17.02 12.31 -13.79
N ALA A 160 16.89 10.99 -13.66
CA ALA A 160 15.79 10.09 -13.94
C ALA A 160 15.05 9.59 -12.68
N GLY A 161 15.40 10.05 -11.47
CA GLY A 161 14.57 9.83 -10.27
C GLY A 161 13.20 10.54 -10.31
N GLU A 162 12.96 11.36 -11.34
CA GLU A 162 11.68 12.01 -11.60
C GLU A 162 10.68 11.02 -12.18
N ILE A 163 9.42 11.13 -11.73
CA ILE A 163 8.30 10.35 -12.25
C ILE A 163 8.23 10.50 -13.78
N PRO A 164 8.25 9.39 -14.55
CA PRO A 164 8.19 9.45 -16.00
C PRO A 164 7.00 10.26 -16.50
N ILE A 165 7.26 11.22 -17.39
CA ILE A 165 6.24 12.09 -17.99
C ILE A 165 5.74 11.43 -19.27
N LEU A 166 4.44 11.54 -19.53
CA LEU A 166 3.84 11.01 -20.75
C LEU A 166 4.52 11.64 -21.98
N PRO A 167 5.09 10.85 -22.92
CA PRO A 167 5.72 11.42 -24.09
C PRO A 167 4.64 12.04 -24.99
N LEU A 168 4.75 13.33 -25.27
CA LEU A 168 3.78 14.09 -26.07
C LEU A 168 4.41 14.54 -27.39
N CYS A 169 3.60 14.59 -28.44
CA CYS A 169 4.01 15.11 -29.74
C CYS A 169 4.51 16.56 -29.59
N PRO A 170 5.72 16.91 -30.08
CA PRO A 170 6.24 18.28 -29.99
C PRO A 170 5.34 19.33 -30.65
N THR A 171 4.59 18.96 -31.69
CA THR A 171 3.74 19.88 -32.47
C THR A 171 2.36 20.11 -31.84
N CYS A 172 1.65 19.05 -31.48
CA CYS A 172 0.25 19.15 -31.02
C CYS A 172 -0.03 18.59 -29.62
N ARG A 173 1.01 18.12 -28.92
CA ARG A 173 0.92 17.53 -27.58
C ARG A 173 0.03 16.29 -27.46
N THR A 174 -0.37 15.66 -28.57
CA THR A 174 -1.02 14.34 -28.56
C THR A 174 -0.05 13.28 -28.04
N PRO A 175 -0.46 12.33 -27.18
CA PRO A 175 0.45 11.32 -26.66
C PRO A 175 1.10 10.46 -27.76
N ILE A 176 2.39 10.15 -27.59
CA ILE A 176 3.17 9.33 -28.51
C ILE A 176 2.95 7.86 -28.16
N THR A 177 2.17 7.16 -28.99
CA THR A 177 1.82 5.73 -28.81
C THR A 177 2.51 4.81 -29.83
N ALA A 178 3.46 5.32 -30.62
CA ALA A 178 4.18 4.51 -31.59
C ALA A 178 4.99 3.40 -30.90
N ALA A 179 5.03 2.22 -31.51
CA ALA A 179 5.58 1.00 -30.91
C ALA A 179 6.99 1.17 -30.35
N ARG A 180 7.86 1.91 -31.05
CA ARG A 180 9.23 2.22 -30.62
C ARG A 180 9.31 2.94 -29.28
N TYR A 181 8.33 3.79 -28.97
CA TYR A 181 8.24 4.55 -27.72
C TYR A 181 7.26 3.90 -26.73
N GLY A 182 6.74 2.72 -27.04
CA GLY A 182 5.71 2.04 -26.25
C GLY A 182 6.13 1.80 -24.80
N ARG A 183 7.40 1.46 -24.56
CA ARG A 183 7.92 1.26 -23.20
C ARG A 183 7.91 2.54 -22.36
N VAL A 184 8.37 3.65 -22.94
CA VAL A 184 8.35 4.98 -22.30
C VAL A 184 6.92 5.39 -21.98
N TYR A 185 6.02 5.25 -22.95
CA TYR A 185 4.60 5.55 -22.77
C TYR A 185 3.94 4.70 -21.68
N LYS A 186 4.18 3.38 -21.67
CA LYS A 186 3.63 2.45 -20.68
C LYS A 186 4.10 2.80 -19.27
N ALA A 187 5.40 3.05 -19.10
CA ALA A 187 5.96 3.42 -17.80
C ALA A 187 5.39 4.75 -17.30
N ALA A 188 5.33 5.78 -18.16
CA ALA A 188 4.69 7.05 -17.82
C ALA A 188 3.21 6.90 -17.47
N SER A 189 2.48 6.03 -18.17
CA SER A 189 1.07 5.74 -17.86
C SER A 189 0.90 5.13 -16.46
N LEU A 190 1.77 4.20 -16.08
CA LEU A 190 1.77 3.57 -14.75
C LEU A 190 2.13 4.57 -13.65
N ALA A 191 3.09 5.45 -13.94
CA ALA A 191 3.49 6.53 -13.05
C ALA A 191 2.36 7.56 -12.83
N VAL A 192 1.59 7.89 -13.86
CA VAL A 192 0.37 8.71 -13.75
C VAL A 192 -0.69 8.03 -12.88
N LEU A 193 -0.92 6.72 -13.06
CA LEU A 193 -1.87 5.96 -12.23
C LEU A 193 -1.45 5.93 -10.74
N GLU A 194 -0.16 5.82 -10.47
CA GLU A 194 0.39 5.90 -9.11
C GLU A 194 0.21 7.29 -8.52
N ARG A 195 0.54 8.35 -9.28
CA ARG A 195 0.30 9.74 -8.88
C ARG A 195 -1.17 10.01 -8.58
N ASN A 196 -2.08 9.48 -9.38
CA ASN A 196 -3.52 9.59 -9.11
C ASN A 196 -3.92 8.89 -7.81
N THR A 197 -3.32 7.72 -7.52
CA THR A 197 -3.54 7.03 -6.26
C THR A 197 -3.02 7.85 -5.09
N ILE A 198 -1.78 8.36 -5.17
CA ILE A 198 -1.14 9.30 -4.23
C ILE A 198 -2.07 10.48 -3.89
N HIS A 199 -2.58 11.18 -4.91
CA HIS A 199 -3.44 12.37 -4.74
C HIS A 199 -4.78 12.05 -4.07
N LEU A 200 -5.27 10.81 -4.19
CA LEU A 200 -6.54 10.39 -3.60
C LEU A 200 -6.39 9.85 -2.17
N THR A 201 -5.34 9.08 -1.90
CA THR A 201 -5.19 8.34 -0.62
C THR A 201 -4.48 9.14 0.45
N ILE A 202 -3.44 9.90 0.11
CA ILE A 202 -2.65 10.67 1.08
C ILE A 202 -3.49 11.71 1.83
N PRO A 203 -4.36 12.52 1.20
CA PRO A 203 -5.16 13.48 1.95
C PRO A 203 -6.05 12.78 2.98
N SER A 204 -6.60 11.61 2.63
CA SER A 204 -7.43 10.82 3.54
C SER A 204 -6.61 10.27 4.72
N LEU A 205 -5.40 9.78 4.47
CA LEU A 205 -4.49 9.29 5.50
C LEU A 205 -4.03 10.43 6.43
N ASN A 206 -3.60 11.56 5.86
CA ASN A 206 -3.17 12.75 6.60
C ASN A 206 -4.31 13.35 7.41
N SER A 207 -5.53 13.41 6.85
CA SER A 207 -6.73 13.81 7.61
C SER A 207 -6.98 12.87 8.79
N GLY A 208 -6.77 11.57 8.62
CA GLY A 208 -6.78 10.59 9.71
C GLY A 208 -5.73 10.90 10.78
N LYS A 209 -4.48 11.12 10.40
CA LYS A 209 -3.38 11.47 11.32
C LYS A 209 -3.69 12.74 12.12
N VAL A 210 -4.13 13.79 11.43
CA VAL A 210 -4.53 15.07 12.02
C VAL A 210 -5.71 14.86 12.98
N SER A 211 -6.72 14.08 12.59
CA SER A 211 -7.88 13.78 13.45
C SER A 211 -7.46 13.07 14.73
N VAL A 212 -6.58 12.06 14.65
CA VAL A 212 -6.08 11.35 15.83
C VAL A 212 -5.24 12.27 16.72
N ARG A 213 -4.37 13.11 16.13
CA ARG A 213 -3.48 14.02 16.89
C ARG A 213 -4.24 15.11 17.64
N HIS A 214 -5.28 15.68 17.02
CA HIS A 214 -6.07 16.76 17.61
C HIS A 214 -7.25 16.26 18.43
N MET A 215 -7.54 14.97 18.38
CA MET A 215 -8.51 14.37 19.28
C MET A 215 -7.96 14.48 20.70
N ALA A 216 -8.67 15.21 21.55
CA ALA A 216 -8.42 15.22 22.99
C ALA A 216 -9.14 14.01 23.59
N PRO A 217 -8.44 12.92 23.98
CA PRO A 217 -9.10 11.75 24.56
C PRO A 217 -9.92 12.15 25.79
N SER A 218 -9.42 13.11 26.58
CA SER A 218 -10.11 13.69 27.73
C SER A 218 -11.52 14.21 27.44
N GLN A 219 -11.81 14.73 26.25
CA GLN A 219 -13.17 15.17 25.90
C GLN A 219 -14.10 13.97 25.70
N ILE A 220 -13.60 12.88 25.11
CA ILE A 220 -14.37 11.64 24.94
C ILE A 220 -14.57 10.97 26.30
N GLU A 221 -13.54 10.97 27.15
CA GLU A 221 -13.57 10.45 28.52
C GLU A 221 -14.64 11.17 29.35
N LEU A 222 -14.64 12.50 29.38
CA LEU A 222 -15.64 13.31 30.09
C LEU A 222 -17.07 13.05 29.58
N GLY A 223 -17.26 13.00 28.26
CA GLY A 223 -18.57 12.74 27.68
C GLY A 223 -19.07 11.31 27.97
N LEU A 224 -18.16 10.34 28.05
CA LEU A 224 -18.47 8.96 28.40
C LEU A 224 -18.83 8.85 29.90
N GLU A 225 -18.04 9.47 30.78
CA GLU A 225 -18.30 9.54 32.22
C GLU A 225 -19.67 10.17 32.50
N GLU A 226 -19.96 11.34 31.91
CA GLU A 226 -21.25 12.02 32.09
C GLU A 226 -22.44 11.16 31.63
N ALA A 227 -22.28 10.46 30.50
CA ALA A 227 -23.33 9.59 29.96
C ALA A 227 -23.56 8.34 30.83
N ILE A 228 -22.49 7.78 31.42
CA ILE A 228 -22.59 6.65 32.35
C ILE A 228 -23.20 7.11 33.68
N PHE A 229 -22.81 8.29 34.18
CA PHE A 229 -23.35 8.84 35.42
C PHE A 229 -24.88 8.95 35.36
N LYS A 230 -25.42 9.40 34.22
CA LYS A 230 -26.86 9.54 33.94
C LYS A 230 -27.61 8.22 33.73
N LEU A 231 -26.92 7.07 33.65
CA LEU A 231 -27.60 5.78 33.54
C LEU A 231 -28.35 5.45 34.83
N ASP A 232 -29.65 5.20 34.69
CA ASP A 232 -30.48 4.65 35.75
C ASP A 232 -30.14 3.17 36.00
N SER A 233 -29.97 2.83 37.28
CA SER A 233 -29.61 1.48 37.73
C SER A 233 -30.68 0.45 37.37
N ALA A 234 -31.97 0.85 37.38
CA ALA A 234 -33.09 -0.04 37.03
C ALA A 234 -33.08 -0.42 35.53
N SER A 235 -32.49 0.42 34.68
CA SER A 235 -32.41 0.17 33.24
C SER A 235 -31.45 -0.96 32.87
N ILE A 236 -30.42 -1.22 33.69
CA ILE A 236 -29.29 -2.10 33.37
C ILE A 236 -29.61 -3.59 33.62
N MET A 237 -30.63 -3.91 34.44
CA MET A 237 -30.90 -5.27 34.93
C MET A 237 -31.50 -6.27 33.92
N SER A 238 -31.69 -5.90 32.66
CA SER A 238 -32.45 -6.69 31.67
C SER A 238 -31.61 -7.67 30.80
N ILE A 239 -30.44 -8.13 31.24
CA ILE A 239 -29.55 -8.93 30.38
C ILE A 239 -29.83 -10.43 30.57
N LYS A 240 -30.19 -11.10 29.47
CA LYS A 240 -30.30 -12.57 29.44
C LYS A 240 -28.95 -13.22 29.71
N ASN A 241 -28.93 -14.26 30.55
CA ASN A 241 -27.75 -15.08 30.85
C ASN A 241 -27.25 -15.82 29.59
N VAL A 242 -26.39 -15.16 28.80
CA VAL A 242 -25.55 -15.85 27.82
C VAL A 242 -24.27 -16.29 28.55
N THR A 243 -23.87 -17.54 28.38
CA THR A 243 -22.68 -18.08 29.05
C THR A 243 -21.40 -17.35 28.58
N GLN A 244 -20.51 -17.04 29.54
CA GLN A 244 -19.23 -16.37 29.31
C GLN A 244 -18.40 -17.03 28.19
N LEU A 245 -18.36 -18.37 28.20
CA LEU A 245 -17.63 -19.15 27.21
C LEU A 245 -18.16 -18.93 25.79
N ALA A 246 -19.48 -18.78 25.62
CA ALA A 246 -20.08 -18.52 24.30
C ALA A 246 -19.70 -17.13 23.75
N ARG A 247 -19.63 -16.11 24.62
CA ARG A 247 -19.21 -14.74 24.23
C ARG A 247 -17.74 -14.69 23.83
N TYR A 248 -16.87 -15.29 24.64
CA TYR A 248 -15.43 -15.38 24.36
C TYR A 248 -15.16 -16.17 23.06
N ASN A 249 -15.79 -17.33 22.91
CA ASN A 249 -15.67 -18.14 21.69
C ASN A 249 -16.24 -17.42 20.46
N GLY A 250 -17.32 -16.64 20.63
CA GLY A 250 -17.87 -15.78 19.58
C GLY A 250 -16.85 -14.74 19.10
N GLY A 251 -16.23 -14.01 20.03
CA GLY A 251 -15.15 -13.06 19.76
C GLY A 251 -13.97 -13.70 19.03
N ARG A 252 -13.46 -14.84 19.51
CA ARG A 252 -12.36 -15.55 18.84
C ARG A 252 -12.73 -16.06 17.45
N LYS A 253 -13.93 -16.58 17.27
CA LYS A 253 -14.40 -17.01 15.95
C LYS A 253 -14.52 -15.82 15.00
N LEU A 254 -15.00 -14.68 15.49
CA LEU A 254 -15.05 -13.44 14.72
C LEU A 254 -13.64 -12.97 14.35
N LEU A 255 -12.70 -12.98 15.29
CA LEU A 255 -11.29 -12.67 15.04
C LEU A 255 -10.72 -13.56 13.93
N GLN A 256 -10.84 -14.88 14.07
CA GLN A 256 -10.31 -15.84 13.10
C GLN A 256 -10.93 -15.66 11.71
N THR A 257 -12.25 -15.48 11.65
CA THR A 257 -12.95 -15.30 10.36
C THR A 257 -12.68 -13.95 9.70
N ALA A 258 -12.50 -12.88 10.48
CA ALA A 258 -12.19 -11.56 9.98
C ALA A 258 -10.69 -11.35 9.68
N ALA A 259 -9.81 -12.12 10.32
CA ALA A 259 -8.37 -12.10 10.07
C ALA A 259 -7.95 -12.94 8.85
N ALA A 260 -8.70 -14.00 8.53
CA ALA A 260 -8.34 -14.93 7.46
C ALA A 260 -8.14 -14.23 6.09
N GLY A 261 -6.91 -14.30 5.57
CA GLY A 261 -6.55 -13.83 4.22
C GLY A 261 -6.55 -12.31 4.03
N ARG A 262 -6.60 -11.54 5.13
CA ARG A 262 -6.69 -10.07 5.09
C ARG A 262 -5.30 -9.44 4.97
N LYS A 263 -5.21 -8.36 4.18
CA LYS A 263 -4.01 -7.50 4.06
C LYS A 263 -4.17 -6.07 4.60
N GLY A 264 -5.39 -5.56 4.77
CA GLY A 264 -5.66 -4.22 5.35
C GLY A 264 -6.05 -4.28 6.82
N PRO A 265 -6.40 -3.17 7.50
CA PRO A 265 -6.78 -3.11 8.92
C PRO A 265 -7.97 -4.00 9.28
N PHE A 266 -8.10 -4.33 10.56
CA PHE A 266 -9.21 -5.13 11.04
C PHE A 266 -10.57 -4.45 10.71
N PRO A 267 -11.59 -5.20 10.23
CA PRO A 267 -12.83 -4.60 9.76
C PRO A 267 -13.57 -3.84 10.86
N VAL A 268 -13.96 -2.59 10.57
CA VAL A 268 -14.61 -1.69 11.55
C VAL A 268 -15.92 -2.26 12.08
N GLN A 269 -16.71 -2.93 11.23
CA GLN A 269 -18.00 -3.52 11.61
C GLN A 269 -17.84 -4.67 12.62
N SER A 270 -16.67 -5.31 12.65
CA SER A 270 -16.34 -6.36 13.61
C SER A 270 -15.93 -5.80 14.97
N LEU A 271 -15.54 -4.52 15.04
CA LEU A 271 -15.19 -3.82 16.27
C LEU A 271 -16.40 -3.23 16.99
N ASP A 272 -17.58 -3.22 16.37
CA ASP A 272 -18.79 -2.68 16.99
C ASP A 272 -19.25 -3.59 18.14
N PRO A 273 -19.38 -3.09 19.39
CA PRO A 273 -19.81 -3.92 20.51
C PRO A 273 -21.24 -4.45 20.34
N MET A 274 -22.08 -3.81 19.50
CA MET A 274 -23.42 -4.32 19.20
C MET A 274 -23.41 -5.45 18.14
N ASN A 275 -22.24 -5.89 17.68
CA ASN A 275 -22.14 -7.01 16.76
C ASN A 275 -22.56 -8.31 17.47
N LYS A 276 -23.66 -8.91 17.00
CA LYS A 276 -24.24 -10.15 17.56
C LYS A 276 -23.29 -11.35 17.55
N LYS A 277 -22.23 -11.32 16.73
CA LYS A 277 -21.21 -12.39 16.66
C LYS A 277 -20.05 -12.17 17.63
N GLY A 278 -19.99 -11.02 18.29
CA GLY A 278 -18.90 -10.62 19.18
C GLY A 278 -19.22 -10.76 20.68
N PRO A 279 -18.49 -10.00 21.53
CA PRO A 279 -18.62 -10.03 22.99
C PRO A 279 -20.01 -9.67 23.53
N ASN A 280 -20.79 -8.90 22.76
CA ASN A 280 -22.21 -8.61 22.97
C ASN A 280 -22.57 -8.10 24.40
N PRO A 281 -22.04 -6.92 24.81
CA PRO A 281 -22.48 -6.19 26.01
C PRO A 281 -23.95 -5.73 25.92
N SER A 282 -24.47 -5.16 27.02
CA SER A 282 -25.80 -4.57 27.06
C SER A 282 -26.04 -3.60 25.90
N PRO A 283 -27.16 -3.69 25.17
CA PRO A 283 -27.51 -2.75 24.10
C PRO A 283 -27.59 -1.29 24.58
N GLN A 284 -27.88 -1.03 25.85
CA GLN A 284 -27.98 0.33 26.39
C GLN A 284 -26.60 0.97 26.54
N ILE A 285 -25.67 0.29 27.22
CA ILE A 285 -24.30 0.77 27.41
C ILE A 285 -23.57 0.79 26.07
N ALA A 286 -23.81 -0.20 25.20
CA ALA A 286 -23.24 -0.21 23.86
C ALA A 286 -23.70 0.98 22.99
N LYS A 287 -24.95 1.48 23.17
CA LYS A 287 -25.42 2.70 22.51
C LYS A 287 -24.68 3.95 23.01
N ILE A 288 -24.50 4.07 24.32
CA ILE A 288 -23.73 5.19 24.93
C ILE A 288 -22.29 5.16 24.43
N TRP A 289 -21.65 3.99 24.51
CA TRP A 289 -20.32 3.76 23.98
C TRP A 289 -20.20 4.18 22.52
N ARG A 290 -21.11 3.73 21.66
CA ARG A 290 -21.09 4.07 20.23
C ARG A 290 -21.24 5.57 20.00
N ALA A 291 -22.09 6.24 20.77
CA ALA A 291 -22.27 7.69 20.67
C ALA A 291 -20.98 8.43 21.04
N ALA A 292 -20.37 8.10 22.18
CA ALA A 292 -19.14 8.73 22.67
C ALA A 292 -17.93 8.45 21.76
N THR A 293 -17.80 7.20 21.27
CA THR A 293 -16.63 6.77 20.47
C THR A 293 -16.79 6.96 18.97
N ARG A 294 -17.91 7.53 18.51
CA ARG A 294 -18.17 7.79 17.08
C ARG A 294 -17.00 8.47 16.35
N PRO A 295 -16.33 9.51 16.90
CA PRO A 295 -15.19 10.14 16.23
C PRO A 295 -14.04 9.18 15.92
N LEU A 296 -13.79 8.21 16.82
CA LEU A 296 -12.77 7.17 16.63
C LEU A 296 -13.19 6.18 15.53
N PHE A 297 -14.46 5.76 15.53
CA PHE A 297 -14.99 4.89 14.47
C PHE A 297 -14.96 5.55 13.09
N ASP A 298 -15.26 6.86 13.00
CA ASP A 298 -15.18 7.62 11.74
C ASP A 298 -13.73 7.68 11.20
N ILE A 299 -12.73 7.75 12.09
CA ILE A 299 -11.32 7.59 11.71
C ILE A 299 -11.06 6.18 11.19
N LEU A 300 -11.46 5.14 11.92
CA LEU A 300 -11.25 3.75 11.52
C LEU A 300 -11.88 3.42 10.15
N VAL A 301 -13.06 3.96 9.85
CA VAL A 301 -13.72 3.81 8.53
C VAL A 301 -12.88 4.45 7.43
N ARG A 302 -12.36 5.66 7.64
CA ARG A 302 -11.50 6.35 6.68
C ARG A 302 -10.20 5.58 6.43
N LEU A 303 -9.55 5.09 7.49
CA LEU A 303 -8.32 4.30 7.37
C LEU A 303 -8.55 2.97 6.65
N ASN A 304 -9.68 2.30 6.93
CA ASN A 304 -10.08 1.11 6.19
C ASN A 304 -10.29 1.42 4.70
N LYS A 305 -10.86 2.58 4.34
CA LYS A 305 -11.03 2.98 2.94
C LYS A 305 -9.67 3.19 2.25
N VAL A 306 -8.71 3.83 2.92
CA VAL A 306 -7.34 4.02 2.39
C VAL A 306 -6.69 2.66 2.14
N ALA A 307 -6.70 1.78 3.14
CA ALA A 307 -6.08 0.46 3.04
C ALA A 307 -6.72 -0.48 2.01
N ASN A 308 -8.04 -0.38 1.80
CA ASN A 308 -8.76 -1.17 0.81
C ASN A 308 -8.75 -0.54 -0.60
N THR A 309 -8.05 0.59 -0.79
CA THR A 309 -7.90 1.19 -2.12
C THR A 309 -7.01 0.27 -2.96
N ARG A 310 -7.59 -0.41 -3.96
CA ARG A 310 -6.82 -1.26 -4.88
C ARG A 310 -6.03 -0.38 -5.85
N PRO A 311 -4.69 -0.33 -5.77
CA PRO A 311 -3.89 0.45 -6.71
C PRO A 311 -3.97 -0.18 -8.11
N LEU A 312 -4.50 0.57 -9.07
CA LEU A 312 -4.54 0.14 -10.48
C LEU A 312 -3.13 -0.04 -11.04
N HIS A 313 -2.18 0.81 -10.62
CA HIS A 313 -0.79 0.74 -11.06
C HIS A 313 -0.08 -0.54 -10.61
N THR A 314 -0.24 -0.97 -9.35
CA THR A 314 0.32 -2.25 -8.88
C THR A 314 -0.34 -3.44 -9.56
N THR A 315 -1.68 -3.42 -9.69
CA THR A 315 -2.39 -4.52 -10.39
C THR A 315 -1.93 -4.63 -11.86
N ALA A 316 -1.74 -3.50 -12.53
CA ALA A 316 -1.25 -3.47 -13.91
C ALA A 316 0.21 -3.93 -14.01
N TRP A 317 1.07 -3.53 -13.06
CA TRP A 317 2.45 -4.01 -12.98
C TRP A 317 2.49 -5.54 -12.74
N ASP A 318 1.76 -6.05 -11.74
CA ASP A 318 1.71 -7.47 -11.40
C ASP A 318 1.22 -8.30 -12.59
N SER A 319 0.17 -7.84 -13.28
CA SER A 319 -0.38 -8.53 -14.45
C SER A 319 0.62 -8.57 -15.61
N ALA A 320 1.31 -7.46 -15.87
CA ALA A 320 2.34 -7.40 -16.90
C ALA A 320 3.53 -8.30 -16.54
N TYR A 321 3.98 -8.26 -15.28
CA TYR A 321 5.08 -9.08 -14.79
C TYR A 321 4.76 -10.58 -14.86
N SER A 322 3.58 -11.01 -14.38
CA SER A 322 3.17 -12.43 -14.43
C SER A 322 3.10 -12.95 -15.87
N TYR A 323 2.49 -12.18 -16.78
CA TYR A 323 2.43 -12.55 -18.19
C TYR A 323 3.84 -12.72 -18.80
N LEU A 324 4.74 -11.77 -18.52
CA LEU A 324 6.11 -11.80 -19.02
C LEU A 324 6.91 -12.96 -18.43
N LEU A 325 6.75 -13.20 -17.12
CA LEU A 325 7.41 -14.31 -16.44
C LEU A 325 6.98 -15.65 -17.04
N ASP A 326 5.68 -15.86 -17.24
CA ASP A 326 5.15 -17.07 -17.88
C ASP A 326 5.73 -17.24 -19.30
N GLN A 327 5.85 -16.14 -20.05
CA GLN A 327 6.46 -16.16 -21.38
C GLN A 327 7.96 -16.56 -21.31
N GLU A 328 8.74 -15.97 -20.40
CA GLU A 328 10.16 -16.28 -20.23
C GLU A 328 10.38 -17.73 -19.79
N VAL A 329 9.60 -18.22 -18.83
CA VAL A 329 9.66 -19.61 -18.37
C VAL A 329 9.34 -20.57 -19.50
N ASN A 330 8.32 -20.28 -20.33
CA ASN A 330 7.97 -21.09 -21.49
C ASN A 330 9.06 -21.07 -22.56
N MET A 331 9.71 -19.93 -22.80
CA MET A 331 10.81 -19.84 -23.76
C MET A 331 12.02 -20.66 -23.30
N ILE A 332 12.39 -20.59 -22.03
CA ILE A 332 13.49 -21.38 -21.47
C ILE A 332 13.18 -22.89 -21.54
N GLY A 333 11.95 -23.28 -21.18
CA GLY A 333 11.51 -24.67 -21.28
C GLY A 333 11.53 -25.19 -22.71
N SER A 334 11.16 -24.37 -23.69
CA SER A 334 11.23 -24.73 -25.12
C SER A 334 12.65 -24.84 -25.66
N ALA A 335 13.63 -24.20 -25.01
CA ALA A 335 15.05 -24.25 -25.38
C ALA A 335 15.79 -25.47 -24.81
N GLY A 336 15.09 -26.38 -24.09
CA GLY A 336 15.68 -27.60 -23.53
C GLY A 336 16.62 -27.36 -22.34
N VAL A 337 16.58 -26.17 -21.74
CA VAL A 337 17.36 -25.83 -20.54
C VAL A 337 16.61 -26.32 -19.31
N ASP A 338 17.29 -27.09 -18.46
CA ASP A 338 16.71 -27.64 -17.23
C ASP A 338 16.27 -26.50 -16.29
N PRO A 339 14.97 -26.40 -15.95
CA PRO A 339 14.48 -25.31 -15.11
C PRO A 339 15.10 -25.27 -13.70
N ALA A 340 15.68 -26.38 -13.23
CA ALA A 340 16.27 -26.48 -11.89
C ALA A 340 17.58 -25.67 -11.70
N ASN A 341 18.29 -25.31 -12.77
CA ASN A 341 19.64 -24.71 -12.69
C ASN A 341 19.65 -23.16 -12.70
N GLY A 342 18.76 -22.50 -11.95
CA GLY A 342 18.75 -21.03 -11.83
C GLY A 342 18.03 -20.29 -12.96
N SER A 343 17.31 -21.03 -13.82
CA SER A 343 16.52 -20.49 -14.93
C SER A 343 15.40 -19.54 -14.47
N GLY A 344 14.79 -19.81 -13.30
CA GLY A 344 13.69 -19.02 -12.76
C GLY A 344 14.09 -17.60 -12.39
N ASP A 345 15.27 -17.43 -11.78
CA ASP A 345 15.80 -16.10 -11.45
C ASP A 345 16.23 -15.33 -12.69
N GLN A 346 16.71 -16.02 -13.72
CA GLN A 346 16.99 -15.41 -15.01
C GLN A 346 15.70 -14.95 -15.70
N ALA A 347 14.66 -15.79 -15.71
CA ALA A 347 13.33 -15.46 -16.24
C ALA A 347 12.71 -14.27 -15.50
N ALA A 348 12.78 -14.26 -14.16
CA ALA A 348 12.29 -13.17 -13.34
C ALA A 348 13.03 -11.85 -13.61
N ARG A 349 14.36 -11.88 -13.75
CA ARG A 349 15.15 -10.70 -14.12
C ARG A 349 14.81 -10.19 -15.51
N ALA A 350 14.71 -11.09 -16.49
CA ALA A 350 14.32 -10.74 -17.86
C ALA A 350 12.92 -10.14 -17.92
N ALA A 351 11.94 -10.75 -17.23
CA ALA A 351 10.57 -10.24 -17.13
C ALA A 351 10.52 -8.85 -16.48
N ARG A 352 11.22 -8.62 -15.36
CA ARG A 352 11.31 -7.28 -14.72
C ARG A 352 11.91 -6.24 -15.67
N ALA A 353 13.00 -6.59 -16.35
CA ALA A 353 13.61 -5.70 -17.34
C ALA A 353 12.62 -5.36 -18.47
N GLN A 354 11.81 -6.33 -18.92
CA GLN A 354 10.81 -6.10 -19.96
C GLN A 354 9.62 -5.25 -19.51
N VAL A 355 9.17 -5.35 -18.26
CA VAL A 355 8.16 -4.42 -17.70
C VAL A 355 8.66 -2.97 -17.80
N GLY A 356 9.97 -2.79 -17.61
CA GLY A 356 10.67 -1.53 -17.82
C GLY A 356 10.58 -0.51 -16.71
N GLN A 357 9.90 -0.85 -15.62
CA GLN A 357 9.84 -0.05 -14.41
C GLN A 357 9.94 -0.94 -13.18
N HIS A 358 10.44 -0.36 -12.09
CA HIS A 358 10.47 -1.03 -10.79
C HIS A 358 9.05 -1.33 -10.31
N GLN A 359 8.93 -2.35 -9.46
CA GLN A 359 7.65 -2.66 -8.83
C GLN A 359 7.22 -1.46 -7.99
N PRO A 360 6.00 -0.94 -8.17
CA PRO A 360 5.54 0.18 -7.38
C PRO A 360 5.24 -0.27 -5.94
N ARG A 361 5.98 0.29 -4.98
CA ARG A 361 5.90 -0.10 -3.56
C ARG A 361 5.18 0.90 -2.67
N PHE A 362 4.85 2.07 -3.21
CA PHE A 362 4.23 3.14 -2.43
C PHE A 362 2.91 2.73 -1.77
N HIS A 363 2.09 1.92 -2.45
CA HIS A 363 0.85 1.43 -1.86
C HIS A 363 1.07 0.58 -0.59
N GLN A 364 2.14 -0.21 -0.53
CA GLN A 364 2.45 -1.02 0.66
C GLN A 364 2.79 -0.13 1.86
N GLN A 365 3.52 0.97 1.64
CA GLN A 365 3.81 1.95 2.69
C GLN A 365 2.52 2.58 3.23
N LEU A 366 1.63 3.04 2.35
CA LEU A 366 0.33 3.58 2.76
C LEU A 366 -0.52 2.57 3.53
N LEU A 367 -0.48 1.31 3.10
CA LEU A 367 -1.20 0.23 3.74
C LEU A 367 -0.69 0.00 5.17
N VAL A 368 0.62 -0.10 5.35
CA VAL A 368 1.26 -0.24 6.67
C VAL A 368 0.90 0.94 7.57
N GLU A 369 1.04 2.18 7.08
CA GLU A 369 0.67 3.36 7.86
C GLU A 369 -0.80 3.38 8.28
N ALA A 370 -1.71 3.03 7.37
CA ALA A 370 -3.13 2.95 7.67
C ALA A 370 -3.44 1.88 8.73
N ILE A 371 -2.74 0.74 8.69
CA ILE A 371 -2.84 -0.31 9.71
C ILE A 371 -2.32 0.20 11.06
N LEU A 372 -1.12 0.77 11.12
CA LEU A 372 -0.54 1.25 12.38
C LEU A 372 -1.37 2.38 13.00
N LEU A 373 -1.91 3.29 12.19
CA LEU A 373 -2.80 4.34 12.66
C LEU A 373 -4.14 3.78 13.16
N SER A 374 -4.65 2.73 12.52
CA SER A 374 -5.83 2.00 13.00
C SER A 374 -5.57 1.28 14.32
N VAL A 375 -4.38 0.68 14.50
CA VAL A 375 -3.94 0.10 15.77
C VAL A 375 -3.90 1.17 16.85
N HIS A 376 -3.25 2.31 16.60
CA HIS A 376 -3.20 3.42 17.55
C HIS A 376 -4.60 3.88 17.98
N THR A 377 -5.49 4.08 17.01
CA THR A 377 -6.89 4.49 17.26
C THR A 377 -7.63 3.46 18.12
N ARG A 378 -7.38 2.16 17.92
CA ARG A 378 -7.96 1.08 18.73
C ARG A 378 -7.35 0.96 20.12
N LEU A 379 -6.08 1.29 20.31
CA LEU A 379 -5.49 1.36 21.66
C LEU A 379 -6.10 2.51 22.48
N ILE A 380 -6.48 3.62 21.83
CA ILE A 380 -7.30 4.66 22.47
C ILE A 380 -8.68 4.08 22.85
N LEU A 381 -9.35 3.35 21.94
CA LEU A 381 -10.61 2.67 22.27
C LEU A 381 -10.44 1.71 23.46
N ALA A 382 -9.39 0.89 23.51
CA ALA A 382 -9.16 -0.02 24.63
C ALA A 382 -9.00 0.74 25.96
N SER A 383 -8.29 1.88 25.95
CA SER A 383 -8.15 2.75 27.13
C SER A 383 -9.50 3.30 27.60
N LEU A 384 -10.38 3.69 26.67
CA LEU A 384 -11.75 4.12 26.98
C LEU A 384 -12.61 2.97 27.54
N VAL A 385 -12.38 1.71 27.13
CA VAL A 385 -13.07 0.56 27.73
C VAL A 385 -12.64 0.37 29.19
N ILE A 386 -11.37 0.60 29.51
CA ILE A 386 -10.88 0.55 30.90
C ILE A 386 -11.58 1.62 31.75
N LEU A 387 -11.66 2.86 31.24
CA LEU A 387 -12.40 3.93 31.92
C LEU A 387 -13.88 3.58 32.12
N LEU A 388 -14.53 3.03 31.10
CA LEU A 388 -15.91 2.55 31.20
C LEU A 388 -16.06 1.48 32.29
N LEU A 389 -15.16 0.51 32.35
CA LEU A 389 -15.17 -0.53 33.37
C LEU A 389 -15.00 0.05 34.77
N ASP A 390 -14.16 1.06 34.94
CA ASP A 390 -13.95 1.74 36.22
C ASP A 390 -15.24 2.42 36.70
N HIS A 391 -15.92 3.18 35.84
CA HIS A 391 -17.20 3.82 36.21
C HIS A 391 -18.35 2.84 36.41
N LEU A 392 -18.36 1.70 35.69
CA LEU A 392 -19.36 0.66 35.90
C LEU A 392 -19.15 -0.09 37.21
N ALA A 393 -17.92 -0.14 37.73
CA ALA A 393 -17.60 -0.80 39.00
C ALA A 393 -18.22 -0.09 40.22
N ASP A 394 -18.35 1.24 40.16
CA ASP A 394 -18.90 2.06 41.23
C ASP A 394 -20.44 2.06 41.27
N LYS A 395 -21.08 1.59 40.19
CA LYS A 395 -22.53 1.46 40.10
C LYS A 395 -22.96 0.09 40.66
N PRO A 396 -24.21 -0.08 41.13
CA PRO A 396 -24.78 -1.38 41.47
C PRO A 396 -25.07 -2.22 40.20
N VAL A 397 -24.15 -2.19 39.25
CA VAL A 397 -24.18 -2.95 38.02
C VAL A 397 -23.70 -4.36 38.36
N THR A 398 -24.48 -5.34 37.94
CA THR A 398 -24.11 -6.75 38.14
C THR A 398 -22.76 -7.06 37.47
N ARG A 399 -21.92 -7.89 38.10
CA ARG A 399 -20.72 -8.51 37.48
C ARG A 399 -20.96 -9.05 36.07
N LEU A 400 -22.22 -9.38 35.74
CA LEU A 400 -22.68 -9.81 34.43
C LEU A 400 -22.43 -8.82 33.29
N GLU A 401 -22.28 -7.51 33.57
CA GLU A 401 -22.01 -6.49 32.55
C GLU A 401 -20.52 -6.12 32.45
N LEU A 402 -19.76 -6.21 33.55
CA LEU A 402 -18.31 -6.03 33.50
C LEU A 402 -17.65 -7.05 32.56
N GLN A 403 -18.10 -8.32 32.62
CA GLN A 403 -17.51 -9.43 31.86
C GLN A 403 -17.56 -9.26 30.32
N PRO A 404 -18.69 -8.88 29.69
CA PRO A 404 -18.73 -8.53 28.27
C PRO A 404 -17.77 -7.43 27.86
N TRP A 405 -17.63 -6.37 28.66
CA TRP A 405 -16.74 -5.25 28.38
C TRP A 405 -15.26 -5.62 28.56
N THR A 406 -14.93 -6.41 29.58
CA THR A 406 -13.60 -7.03 29.71
C THR A 406 -13.27 -7.88 28.49
N THR A 407 -14.21 -8.72 28.04
CA THR A 407 -14.04 -9.56 26.84
C THR A 407 -13.88 -8.72 25.57
N TYR A 408 -14.61 -7.60 25.47
CA TYR A 408 -14.48 -6.65 24.38
C TYR A 408 -13.14 -5.95 24.35
N CYS A 409 -12.61 -5.54 25.50
CA CYS A 409 -11.26 -4.97 25.59
C CYS A 409 -10.19 -5.99 25.17
N HIS A 410 -10.27 -7.24 25.66
CA HIS A 410 -9.40 -8.34 25.20
C HIS A 410 -9.45 -8.49 23.67
N PHE A 411 -10.66 -8.52 23.10
CA PHE A 411 -10.86 -8.62 21.66
C PHE A 411 -10.20 -7.46 20.90
N ILE A 412 -10.32 -6.21 21.38
CA ILE A 412 -9.64 -5.06 20.76
C ILE A 412 -8.12 -5.28 20.75
N HIS A 413 -7.52 -5.66 21.88
CA HIS A 413 -6.09 -5.91 21.98
C HIS A 413 -5.61 -7.05 21.06
N GLU A 414 -6.36 -8.14 20.96
CA GLU A 414 -6.08 -9.23 20.02
C GLU A 414 -6.08 -8.71 18.57
N THR A 415 -7.06 -7.88 18.20
CA THR A 415 -7.10 -7.30 16.85
C THR A 415 -5.94 -6.33 16.59
N CYS A 416 -5.44 -5.64 17.62
CA CYS A 416 -4.26 -4.79 17.51
C CYS A 416 -3.01 -5.64 17.27
N SER A 417 -2.83 -6.71 18.04
CA SER A 417 -1.70 -7.63 17.90
C SER A 417 -1.62 -8.21 16.48
N GLU A 418 -2.72 -8.79 15.97
CA GLU A 418 -2.81 -9.33 14.61
C GLU A 418 -2.44 -8.30 13.53
N ASP A 419 -2.93 -7.07 13.67
CA ASP A 419 -2.66 -5.99 12.73
C ASP A 419 -1.21 -5.52 12.77
N THR A 420 -0.58 -5.48 13.95
CA THR A 420 0.84 -5.10 14.06
C THR A 420 1.76 -6.13 13.42
N PHE A 421 1.46 -7.43 13.53
CA PHE A 421 2.19 -8.48 12.81
C PHE A 421 1.98 -8.36 11.30
N THR A 422 0.74 -8.15 10.87
CA THR A 422 0.41 -7.95 9.45
C THR A 422 1.17 -6.75 8.87
N ALA A 423 1.21 -5.63 9.61
CA ALA A 423 1.97 -4.45 9.22
C ALA A 423 3.48 -4.72 9.12
N ALA A 424 4.05 -5.45 10.08
CA ALA A 424 5.47 -5.79 10.08
C ALA A 424 5.86 -6.68 8.89
N GLU A 425 5.02 -7.66 8.52
CA GLU A 425 5.26 -8.52 7.36
C GLU A 425 5.11 -7.75 6.04
N ILE A 426 4.08 -6.91 5.88
CA ILE A 426 3.93 -6.07 4.68
C ILE A 426 5.10 -5.10 4.53
N ALA A 427 5.55 -4.48 5.63
CA ALA A 427 6.69 -3.57 5.61
C ALA A 427 7.98 -4.29 5.22
N LYS A 428 8.17 -5.52 5.69
CA LYS A 428 9.30 -6.39 5.32
C LYS A 428 9.23 -6.79 3.85
N GLU A 429 8.07 -7.23 3.34
CA GLU A 429 7.88 -7.57 1.93
C GLU A 429 8.10 -6.39 0.98
N GLY A 430 7.78 -5.17 1.43
CA GLY A 430 7.98 -3.94 0.68
C GLY A 430 9.36 -3.30 0.83
N ASP A 431 10.29 -3.91 1.57
CA ASP A 431 11.57 -3.33 2.00
C ASP A 431 11.43 -1.89 2.53
N ALA A 432 10.38 -1.63 3.30
CA ALA A 432 10.16 -0.35 3.98
C ALA A 432 10.78 -0.41 5.39
N HIS A 433 12.10 -0.24 5.48
CA HIS A 433 12.88 -0.49 6.68
C HIS A 433 12.47 0.36 7.89
N ARG A 434 12.16 1.65 7.72
CA ARG A 434 11.67 2.49 8.83
C ARG A 434 10.30 2.03 9.29
N LEU A 435 9.40 1.77 8.36
CA LEU A 435 8.07 1.25 8.69
C LEU A 435 8.11 -0.14 9.32
N GLN A 436 9.08 -0.98 8.96
CA GLN A 436 9.32 -2.27 9.60
C GLN A 436 9.74 -2.07 11.07
N THR A 437 10.72 -1.21 11.31
CA THR A 437 11.18 -0.84 12.67
C THR A 437 10.04 -0.27 13.52
N LEU A 438 9.23 0.62 12.96
CA LEU A 438 8.05 1.17 13.64
C LEU A 438 6.98 0.10 13.90
N SER A 439 6.72 -0.79 12.94
CA SER A 439 5.73 -1.86 13.12
C SER A 439 6.12 -2.79 14.27
N GLN A 440 7.41 -3.09 14.43
CA GLN A 440 7.92 -3.86 15.56
C GLN A 440 7.73 -3.15 16.91
N LEU A 441 7.89 -1.83 16.98
CA LEU A 441 7.55 -1.08 18.19
C LEU A 441 6.06 -1.17 18.52
N TYR A 442 5.20 -1.14 17.50
CA TYR A 442 3.76 -1.29 17.71
C TYR A 442 3.37 -2.69 18.18
N VAL A 443 4.09 -3.76 17.77
CA VAL A 443 3.94 -5.11 18.35
C VAL A 443 4.20 -5.07 19.86
N LEU A 444 5.36 -4.51 20.27
CA LEU A 444 5.71 -4.38 21.68
C LEU A 444 4.70 -3.53 22.46
N ARG A 445 4.24 -2.43 21.85
CA ARG A 445 3.21 -1.58 22.46
C ARG A 445 1.92 -2.35 22.69
N ALA A 446 1.41 -3.05 21.67
CA ALA A 446 0.16 -3.79 21.78
C ALA A 446 0.22 -4.85 22.88
N GLU A 447 1.34 -5.56 22.98
CA GLU A 447 1.59 -6.53 24.06
C GLU A 447 1.64 -5.87 25.44
N LEU A 448 2.39 -4.77 25.59
CA LEU A 448 2.51 -4.09 26.89
C LEU A 448 1.17 -3.52 27.34
N GLU A 449 0.41 -2.87 26.44
CA GLU A 449 -0.91 -2.33 26.79
C GLU A 449 -1.88 -3.46 27.19
N TYR A 450 -1.77 -4.64 26.56
CA TYR A 450 -2.54 -5.83 26.95
C TYR A 450 -2.14 -6.38 28.33
N LEU A 451 -0.84 -6.43 28.63
CA LEU A 451 -0.34 -6.84 29.95
C LEU A 451 -0.82 -5.90 31.05
N HIS A 452 -0.74 -4.59 30.80
CA HIS A 452 -1.25 -3.56 31.71
C HIS A 452 -2.76 -3.72 31.95
N PHE A 453 -3.54 -3.91 30.89
CA PHE A 453 -4.96 -4.20 31.00
C PHE A 453 -5.23 -5.46 31.84
N SER A 454 -4.51 -6.56 31.56
CA SER A 454 -4.67 -7.83 32.27
C SER A 454 -4.36 -7.71 33.77
N TYR A 455 -3.31 -6.97 34.12
CA TYR A 455 -2.99 -6.64 35.50
C TYR A 455 -4.11 -5.82 36.17
N ASN A 456 -4.60 -4.76 35.51
CA ASN A 456 -5.68 -3.94 36.05
C ASN A 456 -6.96 -4.75 36.29
N MET A 457 -7.31 -5.67 35.38
CA MET A 457 -8.45 -6.56 35.58
C MET A 457 -8.25 -7.50 36.77
N ALA A 458 -7.05 -8.09 36.92
CA ALA A 458 -6.73 -8.94 38.06
C ALA A 458 -6.71 -8.16 39.38
N SER A 459 -6.23 -6.92 39.38
CA SER A 459 -6.16 -6.07 40.57
C SER A 459 -7.51 -5.53 41.02
N ARG A 460 -8.40 -5.18 40.08
CA ARG A 460 -9.69 -4.54 40.40
C ARG A 460 -10.83 -5.54 40.57
N PHE A 461 -10.87 -6.57 39.73
CA PHE A 461 -12.05 -7.45 39.61
C PHE A 461 -11.76 -8.91 39.96
N GLY A 462 -10.49 -9.26 40.22
CA GLY A 462 -10.06 -10.61 40.52
C GLY A 462 -9.03 -10.66 41.65
N SER A 463 -8.18 -11.68 41.58
CA SER A 463 -7.05 -11.85 42.49
C SER A 463 -5.74 -11.82 41.68
N VAL A 464 -4.88 -10.85 41.97
CA VAL A 464 -3.52 -10.80 41.38
C VAL A 464 -2.73 -12.04 41.76
N ALA A 465 -2.91 -12.58 42.98
CA ALA A 465 -2.22 -13.79 43.42
C ALA A 465 -2.59 -15.00 42.55
N GLU A 466 -3.87 -15.15 42.20
CA GLU A 466 -4.35 -16.23 41.32
C GLU A 466 -3.85 -16.07 39.88
N ALA A 467 -3.79 -14.82 39.38
CA ALA A 467 -3.33 -14.52 38.03
C ALA A 467 -1.80 -14.41 37.89
N SER A 468 -1.06 -14.38 39.01
CA SER A 468 0.36 -14.01 39.07
C SER A 468 1.24 -14.88 38.15
N GLY A 469 1.07 -16.20 38.18
CA GLY A 469 1.84 -17.11 37.33
C GLY A 469 1.66 -16.83 35.83
N GLN A 470 0.42 -16.54 35.39
CA GLN A 470 0.13 -16.20 34.00
C GLN A 470 0.69 -14.84 33.61
N LEU A 471 0.52 -13.82 34.47
CA LEU A 471 1.03 -12.47 34.26
C LEU A 471 2.56 -12.45 34.21
N LEU A 472 3.24 -13.09 35.16
CA LEU A 472 4.71 -13.17 35.19
C LEU A 472 5.25 -13.90 33.97
N GLY A 473 4.61 -15.01 33.57
CA GLY A 473 4.99 -15.71 32.34
C GLY A 473 4.81 -14.85 31.08
N ALA A 474 3.75 -14.04 31.02
CA ALA A 474 3.52 -13.14 29.90
C ALA A 474 4.49 -11.94 29.88
N ILE A 475 4.81 -11.38 31.05
CA ILE A 475 5.82 -10.32 31.20
C ILE A 475 7.21 -10.83 30.79
N ALA A 476 7.59 -12.04 31.20
CA ALA A 476 8.85 -12.65 30.81
C ALA A 476 8.95 -12.81 29.28
N ARG A 477 7.89 -13.32 28.63
CA ARG A 477 7.83 -13.41 27.16
C ARG A 477 7.96 -12.05 26.47
N HIS A 478 7.31 -11.03 27.02
CA HIS A 478 7.39 -9.67 26.48
C HIS A 478 8.81 -9.10 26.57
N LYS A 479 9.52 -9.31 27.69
CA LYS A 479 10.92 -8.92 27.85
C LYS A 479 11.83 -9.62 26.84
N THR A 480 11.72 -10.95 26.71
CA THR A 480 12.49 -11.71 25.70
C THR A 480 12.17 -11.25 24.28
N THR A 481 10.92 -10.91 23.99
CA THR A 481 10.50 -10.37 22.69
C THR A 481 11.10 -8.99 22.43
N THR A 482 11.13 -8.13 23.46
CA THR A 482 11.74 -6.80 23.42
C THR A 482 13.23 -6.88 23.14
N GLU A 483 13.96 -7.73 23.87
CA GLU A 483 15.40 -7.97 23.66
C GLU A 483 15.67 -8.47 22.23
N ARG A 484 14.90 -9.46 21.76
CA ARG A 484 15.04 -10.01 20.42
C ARG A 484 14.77 -8.97 19.34
N ILE A 485 13.67 -8.23 19.45
CA ILE A 485 13.30 -7.16 18.50
C ILE A 485 14.36 -6.05 18.50
N SER A 486 14.85 -5.66 19.68
CA SER A 486 15.90 -4.65 19.83
C SER A 486 17.17 -5.06 19.09
N HIS A 487 17.69 -6.26 19.36
CA HIS A 487 18.88 -6.79 18.69
C HIS A 487 18.71 -6.91 17.17
N ASP A 488 17.57 -7.42 16.73
CA ASP A 488 17.26 -7.61 15.31
C ASP A 488 17.15 -6.27 14.58
N ALA A 489 16.47 -5.29 15.18
CA ALA A 489 16.29 -3.96 14.62
C ALA A 489 17.61 -3.20 14.55
N ILE A 490 18.44 -3.24 15.60
CA ILE A 490 19.78 -2.62 15.60
C ILE A 490 20.61 -3.19 14.46
N ARG A 491 20.68 -4.53 14.36
CA ARG A 491 21.51 -5.21 13.35
C ARG A 491 21.04 -4.91 11.93
N ARG A 492 19.73 -4.96 11.68
CA ARG A 492 19.18 -4.83 10.31
C ARG A 492 19.05 -3.37 9.89
N HIS A 493 18.49 -2.52 10.74
CA HIS A 493 18.22 -1.13 10.40
C HIS A 493 19.50 -0.34 10.19
N LEU A 494 20.46 -0.38 11.14
CA LEU A 494 21.69 0.40 11.03
C LEU A 494 22.67 -0.15 10.00
N ALA A 495 22.58 -1.44 9.64
CA ALA A 495 23.36 -2.00 8.54
C ALA A 495 22.87 -1.50 7.17
N LEU A 496 21.56 -1.26 7.03
CA LEU A 496 20.95 -0.81 5.77
C LEU A 496 20.86 0.72 5.68
N LEU A 497 20.68 1.40 6.82
CA LEU A 497 20.51 2.84 6.95
C LEU A 497 21.48 3.39 8.02
N PRO A 498 22.80 3.39 7.78
CA PRO A 498 23.79 3.86 8.76
C PRO A 498 23.63 5.35 9.11
N GLN A 499 23.11 6.16 8.18
CA GLN A 499 22.82 7.58 8.39
C GLN A 499 21.63 7.83 9.33
N ASP A 500 20.81 6.82 9.62
CA ASP A 500 19.62 6.97 10.45
C ASP A 500 19.92 6.89 11.96
N GLY A 501 21.18 6.94 12.40
CA GLY A 501 21.54 6.80 13.82
C GLY A 501 20.76 7.70 14.79
N ILE A 502 20.53 8.97 14.42
CA ILE A 502 19.71 9.91 15.23
C ILE A 502 18.23 9.48 15.20
N TRP A 503 17.68 9.26 14.01
CA TRP A 503 16.29 8.84 13.85
C TRP A 503 16.01 7.53 14.60
N PHE A 504 16.90 6.55 14.51
CA PHE A 504 16.79 5.27 15.18
C PHE A 504 16.84 5.42 16.71
N LYS A 505 17.74 6.26 17.22
CA LYS A 505 17.83 6.52 18.67
C LYS A 505 16.55 7.14 19.22
N GLU A 506 16.02 8.15 18.54
CA GLU A 506 14.83 8.89 18.95
C GLU A 506 13.55 8.06 18.80
N ASN A 507 13.40 7.39 17.66
CA ASN A 507 12.15 6.76 17.26
C ASN A 507 12.07 5.28 17.61
N PHE A 508 13.18 4.63 17.97
CA PHE A 508 13.22 3.22 18.34
C PHE A 508 13.94 2.95 19.67
N SER A 509 15.22 3.29 19.80
CA SER A 509 16.00 2.91 21.01
C SER A 509 15.42 3.51 22.29
N THR A 510 15.04 4.79 22.25
CA THR A 510 14.44 5.46 23.42
C THR A 510 13.11 4.80 23.82
N PRO A 511 12.14 4.58 22.91
CA PRO A 511 10.95 3.77 23.20
C PRO A 511 11.23 2.37 23.77
N ILE A 512 12.21 1.63 23.24
CA ILE A 512 12.57 0.30 23.74
C ILE A 512 12.93 0.32 25.23
N THR A 513 13.79 1.24 25.65
CA THR A 513 14.17 1.36 27.07
C THR A 513 12.97 1.65 27.98
N ARG A 514 11.93 2.31 27.46
CA ARG A 514 10.69 2.63 28.17
C ARG A 514 9.77 1.43 28.25
N PHE A 515 9.72 0.58 27.22
CA PHE A 515 9.03 -0.71 27.29
C PHE A 515 9.65 -1.61 28.37
N ASP A 516 10.97 -1.73 28.42
CA ASP A 516 11.66 -2.51 29.44
C ASP A 516 11.39 -2.00 30.85
N ALA A 517 11.48 -0.68 31.06
CA ALA A 517 11.17 -0.06 32.35
C ALA A 517 9.72 -0.32 32.78
N ALA A 518 8.76 -0.21 31.85
CA ALA A 518 7.35 -0.49 32.13
C ALA A 518 7.11 -1.98 32.48
N ALA A 519 7.76 -2.90 31.76
CA ALA A 519 7.67 -4.33 32.02
C ALA A 519 8.27 -4.71 33.38
N VAL A 520 9.40 -4.09 33.78
CA VAL A 520 10.00 -4.25 35.11
C VAL A 520 9.09 -3.72 36.21
N SER A 521 8.48 -2.54 36.01
CA SER A 521 7.51 -1.96 36.95
C SER A 521 6.32 -2.90 37.17
N LEU A 522 5.76 -3.43 36.07
CA LEU A 522 4.64 -4.37 36.11
C LEU A 522 5.01 -5.68 36.82
N GLU A 523 6.21 -6.21 36.56
CA GLU A 523 6.70 -7.43 37.22
C GLU A 523 6.78 -7.26 38.73
N ARG A 524 7.31 -6.11 39.21
CA ARG A 524 7.38 -5.81 40.64
C ARG A 524 5.99 -5.73 41.26
N ALA A 525 5.06 -5.02 40.61
CA ALA A 525 3.69 -4.89 41.07
C ALA A 525 2.99 -6.26 41.21
N VAL A 526 3.21 -7.17 40.26
CA VAL A 526 2.67 -8.54 40.31
C VAL A 526 3.32 -9.39 41.41
N LYS A 527 4.65 -9.30 41.60
CA LYS A 527 5.38 -10.11 42.60
C LYS A 527 5.09 -9.69 44.03
N PHE A 528 5.09 -8.39 44.29
CA PHE A 528 5.11 -7.88 45.66
C PHE A 528 3.74 -7.45 46.17
N GLY A 529 2.74 -7.27 45.28
CA GLY A 529 1.34 -6.97 45.63
C GLY A 529 1.09 -5.69 46.45
N THR A 530 2.15 -5.01 46.87
CA THR A 530 2.16 -3.90 47.84
C THR A 530 2.73 -2.61 47.24
N THR A 531 3.43 -2.70 46.12
CA THR A 531 3.87 -1.54 45.34
C THR A 531 2.79 -1.19 44.33
N THR A 532 2.24 0.03 44.43
CA THR A 532 1.39 0.61 43.39
C THR A 532 2.16 0.58 42.08
N TYR A 533 1.61 -0.09 41.07
CA TYR A 533 2.14 -0.05 39.72
C TYR A 533 2.24 1.42 39.28
N ASP A 534 3.42 1.83 38.81
CA ASP A 534 3.61 3.17 38.24
C ASP A 534 3.30 3.15 36.73
N PRO A 535 2.18 3.78 36.29
CA PRO A 535 1.81 3.86 34.89
C PRO A 535 2.62 4.92 34.11
N SER A 536 3.52 5.68 34.74
CA SER A 536 4.25 6.77 34.08
C SER A 536 5.00 6.33 32.82
N ALA A 537 5.58 5.12 32.84
CA ALA A 537 6.33 4.57 31.71
C ALA A 537 5.41 4.20 30.53
N ILE A 538 4.24 3.61 30.79
CA ILE A 538 3.26 3.30 29.73
C ILE A 538 2.60 4.58 29.19
N ASP A 539 2.33 5.56 30.04
CA ASP A 539 1.80 6.86 29.63
C ASP A 539 2.82 7.69 28.85
N TRP A 540 4.11 7.52 29.13
CA TRP A 540 5.16 8.06 28.28
C TRP A 540 5.08 7.43 26.88
N VAL A 541 5.02 6.09 26.79
CA VAL A 541 4.92 5.35 25.51
C VAL A 541 3.70 5.81 24.71
N ARG A 542 2.55 5.96 25.37
CA ARG A 542 1.29 6.42 24.73
C ARG A 542 1.44 7.79 24.08
N ARG A 543 2.15 8.71 24.73
CA ARG A 543 2.39 10.09 24.26
C ARG A 543 3.53 10.20 23.23
N HIS A 544 4.57 9.39 23.35
CA HIS A 544 5.84 9.53 22.61
C HIS A 544 6.03 8.52 21.49
N ILE A 545 5.09 7.59 21.30
CA ILE A 545 4.92 6.87 20.02
C ILE A 545 3.68 7.44 19.30
N PRO A 546 3.71 8.72 18.88
CA PRO A 546 2.58 9.35 18.22
C PRO A 546 2.42 8.86 16.77
N PRO A 547 1.22 9.04 16.19
CA PRO A 547 1.00 8.94 14.74
C PRO A 547 1.96 9.76 13.89
N SER A 548 2.58 10.81 14.44
CA SER A 548 3.54 11.65 13.72
C SER A 548 4.87 10.95 13.43
N LEU A 549 5.15 9.80 14.04
CA LEU A 549 6.27 8.94 13.65
C LEU A 549 6.05 8.25 12.30
N LEU A 550 4.78 8.16 11.84
CA LEU A 550 4.46 7.65 10.52
C LEU A 550 4.77 8.71 9.46
N THR A 551 5.42 8.30 8.38
CA THR A 551 5.92 9.13 7.26
C THR A 551 4.94 10.22 6.83
N SER A 552 5.33 11.48 7.01
CA SER A 552 4.56 12.63 6.56
C SER A 552 4.76 12.83 5.06
N HIS A 553 3.87 12.27 4.27
CA HIS A 553 3.84 12.51 2.83
C HIS A 553 3.15 13.84 2.52
N SER A 554 3.87 14.75 1.86
CA SER A 554 3.30 16.01 1.36
C SER A 554 2.77 15.83 -0.07
N ILE A 555 1.54 16.28 -0.31
CA ILE A 555 0.93 16.26 -1.65
C ILE A 555 1.55 17.35 -2.56
N LYS A 556 2.09 18.41 -1.96
CA LYS A 556 2.60 19.59 -2.67
C LYS A 556 4.03 19.42 -3.18
N ASP A 557 4.72 18.37 -2.75
CA ASP A 557 6.14 18.21 -3.03
C ASP A 557 6.36 17.46 -4.35
N HIS A 558 7.57 17.61 -4.90
CA HIS A 558 8.00 16.86 -6.08
C HIS A 558 8.26 15.41 -5.68
N TRP A 559 7.41 14.51 -6.19
CA TRP A 559 7.51 13.09 -5.97
C TRP A 559 8.60 12.48 -6.85
N ARG A 560 9.35 11.54 -6.27
CA ARG A 560 10.43 10.78 -6.91
C ARG A 560 10.29 9.30 -6.60
N HIS A 561 10.96 8.47 -7.40
CA HIS A 561 11.10 7.04 -7.16
C HIS A 561 12.55 6.68 -6.85
N CYS A 562 12.76 5.82 -5.86
CA CYS A 562 14.06 5.19 -5.64
C CYS A 562 14.23 3.96 -6.55
N PHE A 563 15.43 3.40 -6.63
CA PHE A 563 15.71 2.18 -7.38
C PHE A 563 14.88 0.97 -6.89
N ASN A 564 14.45 0.96 -5.64
CA ASN A 564 13.58 -0.09 -5.11
C ASN A 564 12.08 0.15 -5.37
N GLY A 565 11.72 1.24 -6.08
CA GLY A 565 10.33 1.55 -6.42
C GLY A 565 9.51 2.18 -5.29
N HIS A 566 10.16 2.69 -4.24
CA HIS A 566 9.51 3.53 -3.24
C HIS A 566 9.29 4.93 -3.80
N ALA A 567 8.05 5.43 -3.70
CA ALA A 567 7.77 6.82 -3.99
C ALA A 567 8.02 7.67 -2.74
N TYR A 568 8.74 8.79 -2.89
CA TYR A 568 9.05 9.69 -1.78
C TYR A 568 9.04 11.15 -2.26
N THR A 569 8.90 12.07 -1.30
CA THR A 569 9.02 13.51 -1.53
C THR A 569 10.42 13.97 -1.12
N VAL A 570 11.03 14.89 -1.87
CA VAL A 570 12.38 15.40 -1.56
C VAL A 570 12.35 16.12 -0.21
N GLY A 571 12.82 15.43 0.83
CA GLY A 571 13.07 15.99 2.16
C GLY A 571 14.45 16.64 2.27
N PRO A 572 14.84 17.10 3.47
CA PRO A 572 16.13 17.78 3.70
C PRO A 572 17.36 16.92 3.34
N ASN A 573 17.23 15.59 3.32
CA ASN A 573 18.34 14.68 3.01
C ASN A 573 18.41 14.25 1.53
N HIS A 574 17.59 14.83 0.65
CA HIS A 574 17.53 14.60 -0.80
C HIS A 574 17.30 13.16 -1.31
N GLY A 575 17.32 12.15 -0.44
CA GLY A 575 17.17 10.74 -0.77
C GLY A 575 15.93 10.04 -0.19
N CYS A 576 15.70 8.80 -0.61
CA CYS A 576 14.64 7.92 -0.17
C CYS A 576 14.82 7.55 1.31
N PRO A 577 13.82 7.83 2.18
CA PRO A 577 13.93 7.53 3.60
C PRO A 577 13.99 6.04 3.93
N GLU A 578 13.50 5.18 3.03
CA GLU A 578 13.51 3.73 3.23
C GLU A 578 14.79 3.07 2.69
N CYS A 579 15.53 3.71 1.78
CA CYS A 579 16.73 3.13 1.17
C CYS A 579 18.04 3.83 1.54
N GLY A 580 17.98 5.08 2.01
CA GLY A 580 19.17 5.87 2.33
C GLY A 580 19.91 6.43 1.11
N GLU A 581 19.29 6.38 -0.08
CA GLU A 581 19.85 6.84 -1.35
C GLU A 581 19.20 8.10 -1.88
#